data_AF-A0A8C9EJ04-F1
#
_entry.id   AF-A0A8C9EJ04-F1
#
_cell.length_a   1.000
_cell.length_b   1.000
_cell.length_c   1.000
_cell.angle_alpha   90.00
_cell.angle_beta   90.00
_cell.angle_gamma   90.00
#
_symmetry.space_group_name_H-M   'P 1'
#
loop_
_entity.id
_entity.type
_entity.pdbx_description
1 polymer ?
#
loop_
_entity_poly.entity_id
_entity_poly.type
_entity_poly.pdbx_seq_one_letter_code
_entity_poly.pdbx_strand_id
1 'polypeptide(L)'
;MRALTSFYGSLAGLQQLGLLDAAMYLSGISGSTWCLSTLYQDPNWSQKDLQDAISRAQRAVSSSKGGAFSPERLKYYFQELSAMESSGREVSFTDLWGLIVEYFLQQKEDPSKLSDQQEAVKWAQNPYPIYAAVNVRPNVSSGDFAEWCEFTPYEVGFRKYGAFVRTEDFDSEFFMGRLIQKHPEPRICFLQGMWGSAFAASLDDICLKVVGIGLRFLDPFKDVIKVIDDCRRFHFRDPTRLKTRLIVPGGPLLQIFQDFFKSRVTCGETFNFMHGLYLHKDYVKIKEFVVWRGTHLDAFPNQLSPMEENLYLVDGGFSINSPFPLVLQPERDVDVILSFNFSWEAPFEVRDAALLQEDKRGDGRICEATQLALTSQRSNPCHMMSCSAIKPEVEEEGRESAYRK
;
A
#
# COMPACT_ATOMS: atom_id res chain seq x y z
N MET A 1 7.96 9.02 5.93
CA MET A 1 8.01 10.39 6.48
C MET A 1 8.03 11.48 5.42
N ARG A 2 8.96 11.50 4.45
CA ARG A 2 8.98 12.54 3.39
C ARG A 2 7.64 12.69 2.65
N ALA A 3 7.10 11.58 2.12
CA ALA A 3 5.80 11.57 1.46
C ALA A 3 4.67 12.08 2.40
N LEU A 4 4.66 11.64 3.66
CA LEU A 4 3.70 12.13 4.66
C LEU A 4 3.75 13.65 4.80
N THR A 5 4.94 14.23 5.03
CA THR A 5 5.08 15.68 5.25
C THR A 5 4.79 16.50 4.00
N SER A 6 5.27 16.03 2.85
CA SER A 6 5.04 16.70 1.57
C SER A 6 3.58 16.64 1.15
N PHE A 7 2.87 15.55 1.48
CA PHE A 7 1.46 15.43 1.14
C PHE A 7 0.58 16.37 1.97
N TYR A 8 0.87 16.51 3.27
CA TYR A 8 0.25 17.57 4.10
C TYR A 8 0.43 18.97 3.48
N GLY A 9 1.64 19.31 3.05
CA GLY A 9 1.92 20.58 2.38
C GLY A 9 1.16 20.74 1.05
N SER A 10 1.05 19.66 0.27
CA SER A 10 0.32 19.65 -1.00
C SER A 10 -1.18 19.89 -0.78
N LEU A 11 -1.78 19.21 0.20
CA LEU A 11 -3.19 19.39 0.56
C LEU A 11 -3.46 20.80 1.11
N ALA A 12 -2.55 21.36 1.92
CA ALA A 12 -2.67 22.74 2.38
C ALA A 12 -2.58 23.76 1.23
N GLY A 13 -1.72 23.52 0.24
CA GLY A 13 -1.68 24.31 -0.97
C GLY A 13 -3.01 24.26 -1.74
N LEU A 14 -3.59 23.06 -1.91
CA LEU A 14 -4.90 22.90 -2.54
C LEU A 14 -6.02 23.61 -1.77
N GLN A 15 -6.00 23.55 -0.43
CA GLN A 15 -6.98 24.23 0.41
C GLN A 15 -6.88 25.76 0.27
N GLN A 16 -5.67 26.32 0.28
CA GLN A 16 -5.45 27.76 0.10
C GLN A 16 -5.91 28.26 -1.28
N LEU A 17 -5.82 27.41 -2.30
CA LEU A 17 -6.27 27.71 -3.65
C LEU A 17 -7.78 27.46 -3.86
N GLY A 18 -8.50 26.94 -2.86
CA GLY A 18 -9.91 26.54 -2.99
C GLY A 18 -10.13 25.35 -3.93
N LEU A 19 -9.10 24.57 -4.20
CA LEU A 19 -9.16 23.40 -5.10
C LEU A 19 -9.41 22.08 -4.36
N LEU A 20 -9.22 22.05 -3.03
CA LEU A 20 -9.43 20.84 -2.25
C LEU A 20 -10.89 20.37 -2.29
N ASP A 21 -11.85 21.31 -2.26
CA ASP A 21 -13.28 21.01 -2.32
C ASP A 21 -13.74 20.49 -3.70
N ALA A 22 -12.90 20.64 -4.75
CA ALA A 22 -13.16 20.09 -6.07
C ALA A 22 -12.63 18.64 -6.23
N ALA A 23 -11.87 18.12 -5.26
CA ALA A 23 -11.30 16.79 -5.33
C ALA A 23 -12.32 15.72 -4.93
N MET A 24 -12.60 14.77 -5.84
CA MET A 24 -13.47 13.63 -5.55
C MET A 24 -12.74 12.49 -4.84
N TYR A 25 -11.47 12.27 -5.18
CA TYR A 25 -10.68 11.14 -4.70
C TYR A 25 -9.33 11.61 -4.17
N LEU A 26 -8.87 11.00 -3.08
CA LEU A 26 -7.50 11.11 -2.60
C LEU A 26 -6.90 9.72 -2.46
N SER A 27 -5.96 9.41 -3.35
CA SER A 27 -5.28 8.12 -3.36
C SER A 27 -3.85 8.23 -2.83
N GLY A 28 -3.41 7.21 -2.10
CA GLY A 28 -2.07 7.19 -1.52
C GLY A 28 -1.51 5.78 -1.40
N ILE A 29 -0.19 5.69 -1.50
CA ILE A 29 0.59 4.49 -1.18
C ILE A 29 1.69 4.84 -0.20
N SER A 30 2.23 3.83 0.49
CA SER A 30 3.38 4.00 1.40
C SER A 30 3.18 5.17 2.37
N GLY A 31 4.19 6.03 2.56
CA GLY A 31 4.11 7.16 3.47
C GLY A 31 2.95 8.15 3.24
N SER A 32 2.37 8.24 2.03
CA SER A 32 1.17 9.07 1.80
C SER A 32 -0.06 8.50 2.51
N THR A 33 -0.14 7.18 2.68
CA THR A 33 -1.24 6.53 3.43
C THR A 33 -1.23 6.93 4.90
N TRP A 34 -0.07 7.19 5.49
CA TRP A 34 0.05 7.65 6.87
C TRP A 34 -0.53 9.07 7.05
N CYS A 35 -0.34 9.95 6.05
CA CYS A 35 -0.98 11.26 6.03
C CYS A 35 -2.51 11.13 5.94
N LEU A 36 -3.00 10.39 4.95
CA LEU A 36 -4.44 10.17 4.76
C LEU A 36 -5.07 9.55 6.00
N SER A 37 -4.58 8.41 6.48
CA SER A 37 -5.15 7.73 7.65
C SER A 37 -5.12 8.58 8.92
N THR A 38 -4.19 9.52 9.07
CA THR A 38 -4.18 10.46 10.20
C THR A 38 -5.22 11.58 10.02
N LEU A 39 -5.36 12.13 8.82
CA LEU A 39 -6.35 13.19 8.52
C LEU A 39 -7.79 12.69 8.69
N TYR A 40 -8.08 11.49 8.20
CA TYR A 40 -9.43 10.91 8.18
C TYR A 40 -9.91 10.41 9.55
N GLN A 41 -9.11 10.56 10.62
CA GLN A 41 -9.60 10.46 12.00
C GLN A 41 -10.56 11.61 12.36
N ASP A 42 -10.48 12.72 11.65
CA ASP A 42 -11.38 13.86 11.81
C ASP A 42 -12.42 13.88 10.67
N PRO A 43 -13.72 13.68 10.97
CA PRO A 43 -14.77 13.64 9.96
C PRO A 43 -14.94 14.89 9.11
N ASN A 44 -14.35 16.02 9.52
CA ASN A 44 -14.46 17.30 8.82
C ASN A 44 -13.08 17.92 8.52
N TRP A 45 -12.05 17.09 8.36
CA TRP A 45 -10.66 17.56 8.25
C TRP A 45 -10.44 18.56 7.10
N SER A 46 -11.07 18.37 5.93
CA SER A 46 -10.87 19.24 4.77
C SER A 46 -11.54 20.60 4.91
N GLN A 47 -12.56 20.68 5.78
CA GLN A 47 -13.36 21.87 6.06
C GLN A 47 -12.76 22.74 7.18
N LYS A 48 -11.69 22.26 7.83
CA LYS A 48 -10.95 22.96 8.88
C LYS A 48 -9.61 23.44 8.33
N ASP A 49 -9.03 24.46 8.96
CA ASP A 49 -7.67 24.87 8.63
C ASP A 49 -6.68 23.70 8.84
N LEU A 50 -6.00 23.30 7.77
CA LEU A 50 -5.01 22.24 7.80
C LEU A 50 -3.78 22.59 8.65
N GLN A 51 -3.55 23.86 9.02
CA GLN A 51 -2.43 24.26 9.89
C GLN A 51 -2.40 23.51 11.23
N ASP A 52 -3.56 23.21 11.80
CA ASP A 52 -3.65 22.45 13.05
C ASP A 52 -3.19 21.01 12.86
N ALA A 53 -3.62 20.36 11.78
CA ALA A 53 -3.21 19.01 11.43
C ALA A 53 -1.71 18.94 11.09
N ILE A 54 -1.20 19.93 10.35
CA ILE A 54 0.22 20.10 10.05
C ILE A 54 1.03 20.27 11.32
N SER A 55 0.58 21.11 12.26
CA SER A 55 1.28 21.35 13.53
C SER A 55 1.34 20.08 14.38
N ARG A 56 0.27 19.28 14.41
CA ARG A 56 0.27 17.97 15.07
C ARG A 56 1.24 17.00 14.39
N ALA A 57 1.19 16.91 13.07
CA ALA A 57 2.09 16.06 12.28
C ALA A 57 3.56 16.48 12.47
N GLN A 58 3.86 17.77 12.47
CA GLN A 58 5.19 18.32 12.72
C GLN A 58 5.68 17.94 14.13
N ARG A 59 4.86 18.14 15.16
CA ARG A 59 5.21 17.74 16.53
C ARG A 59 5.46 16.25 16.64
N ALA A 60 4.64 15.43 15.99
CA ALA A 60 4.86 13.99 15.92
C ALA A 60 6.18 13.70 15.21
N VAL A 61 6.38 14.14 13.97
CA VAL A 61 7.60 13.87 13.17
C VAL A 61 8.88 14.33 13.89
N SER A 62 8.86 15.48 14.56
CA SER A 62 10.01 16.06 15.26
C SER A 62 10.24 15.53 16.68
N SER A 63 9.32 14.72 17.22
CA SER A 63 9.50 14.14 18.57
C SER A 63 10.61 13.10 18.60
N SER A 64 11.20 12.89 19.77
CA SER A 64 12.06 11.72 19.98
C SER A 64 11.29 10.43 19.72
N LYS A 65 11.90 9.52 18.97
CA LYS A 65 11.38 8.18 18.68
C LYS A 65 12.05 7.08 19.49
N GLY A 66 13.02 7.42 20.34
CA GLY A 66 13.72 6.46 21.20
C GLY A 66 12.77 5.70 22.15
N GLY A 67 11.70 6.35 22.62
CA GLY A 67 10.69 5.71 23.47
C GLY A 67 9.95 4.55 22.80
N ALA A 68 9.91 4.49 21.47
CA ALA A 68 9.33 3.37 20.72
C ALA A 68 10.06 2.04 21.00
N PHE A 69 11.33 2.13 21.43
CA PHE A 69 12.19 0.99 21.71
C PHE A 69 12.51 0.85 23.21
N SER A 70 11.75 1.52 24.07
CA SER A 70 11.84 1.32 25.52
C SER A 70 11.39 -0.10 25.90
N PRO A 71 11.93 -0.70 26.98
CA PRO A 71 11.52 -2.02 27.44
C PRO A 71 10.01 -2.13 27.68
N GLU A 72 9.39 -1.10 28.23
CA GLU A 72 7.95 -1.03 28.49
C GLU A 72 7.15 -1.09 27.19
N ARG A 73 7.60 -0.35 26.17
CA ARG A 73 6.89 -0.29 24.90
C ARG A 73 7.09 -1.54 24.05
N LEU A 74 8.29 -2.11 24.05
CA LEU A 74 8.53 -3.41 23.45
C LEU A 74 7.65 -4.48 24.10
N LYS A 75 7.59 -4.53 25.44
CA LYS A 75 6.70 -5.46 26.16
C LYS A 75 5.25 -5.33 25.70
N TYR A 76 4.73 -4.10 25.60
CA TYR A 76 3.39 -3.84 25.07
C TYR A 76 3.23 -4.41 23.64
N TYR A 77 4.18 -4.17 22.74
CA TYR A 77 4.07 -4.71 21.37
C TYR A 77 3.95 -6.24 21.38
N PHE A 78 4.80 -6.95 22.11
CA PHE A 78 4.72 -8.42 22.14
C PHE A 78 3.46 -8.93 22.80
N GLN A 79 2.91 -8.21 23.79
CA GLN A 79 1.62 -8.57 24.37
C GLN A 79 0.48 -8.47 23.33
N GLU A 80 0.47 -7.40 22.54
CA GLU A 80 -0.49 -7.22 21.44
C GLU A 80 -0.34 -8.33 20.39
N LEU A 81 0.89 -8.60 19.96
CA LEU A 81 1.19 -9.64 18.98
C LEU A 81 0.78 -11.04 19.51
N SER A 82 1.10 -11.37 20.76
CA SER A 82 0.67 -12.64 21.37
C SER A 82 -0.84 -12.75 21.50
N ALA A 83 -1.56 -11.65 21.73
CA ALA A 83 -3.02 -11.64 21.76
C ALA A 83 -3.61 -11.93 20.36
N MET A 84 -3.02 -11.35 19.31
CA MET A 84 -3.39 -11.63 17.92
C MET A 84 -3.15 -13.10 17.57
N GLU A 85 -1.99 -13.66 17.94
CA GLU A 85 -1.69 -15.09 17.72
C GLU A 85 -2.70 -16.00 18.45
N SER A 86 -3.06 -15.63 19.68
CA SER A 86 -4.05 -16.38 20.47
C SER A 86 -5.46 -16.34 19.87
N SER A 87 -5.77 -15.35 19.03
CA SER A 87 -7.02 -15.29 18.25
C SER A 87 -7.01 -16.15 16.98
N GLY A 88 -5.91 -16.86 16.69
CA GLY A 88 -5.78 -17.73 15.53
C GLY A 88 -5.24 -17.04 14.28
N ARG A 89 -4.83 -15.77 14.40
CA ARG A 89 -4.18 -15.03 13.31
C ARG A 89 -2.68 -15.28 13.28
N GLU A 90 -2.12 -15.48 12.09
CA GLU A 90 -0.67 -15.47 11.97
C GLU A 90 -0.13 -14.05 12.16
N VAL A 91 0.95 -13.96 12.94
CA VAL A 91 1.60 -12.69 13.25
C VAL A 91 2.88 -12.58 12.44
N SER A 92 3.10 -11.40 11.89
CA SER A 92 4.24 -11.10 11.05
C SER A 92 5.06 -9.92 11.58
N PHE A 93 6.22 -9.74 10.97
CA PHE A 93 7.04 -8.55 11.22
C PHE A 93 6.34 -7.25 10.80
N THR A 94 5.45 -7.34 9.80
CA THR A 94 4.64 -6.20 9.36
C THR A 94 3.70 -5.73 10.48
N ASP A 95 3.21 -6.64 11.32
CA ASP A 95 2.36 -6.29 12.47
C ASP A 95 3.16 -5.54 13.54
N LEU A 96 4.37 -6.02 13.86
CA LEU A 96 5.30 -5.29 14.74
C LEU A 96 5.63 -3.91 14.19
N TRP A 97 5.89 -3.82 12.88
CA TRP A 97 6.14 -2.54 12.23
C TRP A 97 4.93 -1.61 12.31
N GLY A 98 3.71 -2.13 12.17
CA GLY A 98 2.49 -1.35 12.36
C GLY A 98 2.40 -0.69 13.74
N LEU A 99 2.74 -1.42 14.80
CA LEU A 99 2.79 -0.89 16.18
C LEU A 99 3.90 0.15 16.38
N ILE A 100 5.05 -0.01 15.71
CA ILE A 100 6.12 1.00 15.72
C ILE A 100 5.67 2.27 14.97
N VAL A 101 5.00 2.12 13.83
CA VAL A 101 4.43 3.23 13.05
C VAL A 101 3.36 3.97 13.86
N GLU A 102 2.50 3.25 14.57
CA GLU A 102 1.54 3.83 15.52
C GLU A 102 2.26 4.75 16.52
N TYR A 103 3.33 4.25 17.16
CA TYR A 103 4.12 5.07 18.07
C TYR A 103 4.74 6.28 17.36
N PHE A 104 5.22 6.12 16.14
CA PHE A 104 5.83 7.22 15.40
C PHE A 104 4.84 8.32 15.05
N LEU A 105 3.60 7.96 14.71
CA LEU A 105 2.55 8.90 14.30
C LEU A 105 1.80 9.50 15.49
N GLN A 106 1.45 8.67 16.48
CA GLN A 106 0.52 9.04 17.56
C GLN A 106 1.20 9.11 18.94
N GLN A 107 2.30 8.39 19.17
CA GLN A 107 2.96 8.20 20.48
C GLN A 107 2.05 7.65 21.60
N LYS A 108 0.85 7.21 21.24
CA LYS A 108 -0.15 6.59 22.09
C LYS A 108 -0.79 5.44 21.33
N GLU A 109 -1.52 4.61 22.05
CA GLU A 109 -2.40 3.62 21.44
C GLU A 109 -3.51 4.33 20.65
N ASP A 110 -3.77 3.83 19.45
CA ASP A 110 -4.80 4.29 18.56
C ASP A 110 -5.72 3.10 18.21
N PRO A 111 -6.94 3.05 18.75
CA PRO A 111 -7.89 1.97 18.48
C PRO A 111 -8.61 2.15 17.14
N SER A 112 -8.36 3.24 16.41
CA SER A 112 -9.06 3.59 15.18
C SER A 112 -8.92 2.51 14.11
N LYS A 113 -9.96 2.38 13.29
CA LYS A 113 -10.09 1.40 12.22
C LYS A 113 -10.28 2.09 10.87
N LEU A 114 -10.24 1.32 9.77
CA LEU A 114 -10.47 1.89 8.44
C LEU A 114 -11.96 2.18 8.24
N SER A 115 -12.84 1.31 8.74
CA SER A 115 -14.29 1.52 8.69
C SER A 115 -14.75 2.78 9.46
N ASP A 116 -14.04 3.20 10.50
CA ASP A 116 -14.34 4.45 11.24
C ASP A 116 -14.29 5.68 10.32
N GLN A 117 -13.50 5.63 9.24
CA GLN A 117 -13.41 6.72 8.26
C GLN A 117 -14.67 6.90 7.41
N GLN A 118 -15.64 5.98 7.47
CA GLN A 118 -16.94 6.17 6.82
C GLN A 118 -17.61 7.47 7.31
N GLU A 119 -17.41 7.82 8.57
CA GLU A 119 -17.91 9.07 9.15
C GLU A 119 -17.34 10.31 8.43
N ALA A 120 -16.12 10.23 7.91
CA ALA A 120 -15.46 11.29 7.17
C ALA A 120 -15.91 11.42 5.71
N VAL A 121 -16.66 10.45 5.17
CA VAL A 121 -17.05 10.47 3.75
C VAL A 121 -18.54 10.30 3.50
N LYS A 122 -19.34 9.95 4.52
CA LYS A 122 -20.78 9.67 4.37
C LYS A 122 -21.60 10.83 3.79
N TRP A 123 -21.13 12.08 3.90
CA TRP A 123 -21.79 13.25 3.33
C TRP A 123 -21.02 13.85 2.15
N ALA A 124 -20.02 13.14 1.63
CA ALA A 124 -19.06 13.66 0.66
C ALA A 124 -18.38 14.97 1.12
N GLN A 125 -18.21 15.14 2.44
CA GLN A 125 -17.64 16.35 3.02
C GLN A 125 -16.11 16.37 3.00
N ASN A 126 -15.49 15.25 2.67
CA ASN A 126 -14.08 15.15 2.32
C ASN A 126 -13.97 14.33 1.02
N PRO A 127 -12.87 14.48 0.26
CA PRO A 127 -12.57 13.57 -0.85
C PRO A 127 -12.60 12.11 -0.39
N TYR A 128 -12.88 11.18 -1.29
CA TYR A 128 -12.96 9.76 -0.95
C TYR A 128 -11.55 9.13 -0.88
N PRO A 129 -11.13 8.56 0.28
CA PRO A 129 -9.78 8.05 0.46
C PRO A 129 -9.63 6.66 -0.14
N ILE A 130 -8.53 6.47 -0.88
CA ILE A 130 -8.18 5.21 -1.50
C ILE A 130 -6.75 4.85 -1.10
N TYR A 131 -6.59 3.71 -0.45
CA TYR A 131 -5.30 3.18 -0.04
C TYR A 131 -4.97 1.93 -0.87
N ALA A 132 -3.68 1.62 -1.00
CA ALA A 132 -3.22 0.51 -1.82
C ALA A 132 -2.22 -0.39 -1.09
N ALA A 133 -2.35 -1.69 -1.31
CA ALA A 133 -1.27 -2.65 -1.15
C ALA A 133 -1.11 -3.46 -2.45
N VAL A 134 -0.02 -4.21 -2.54
CA VAL A 134 0.21 -5.17 -3.62
C VAL A 134 0.28 -6.56 -3.03
N ASN A 135 -0.51 -7.49 -3.58
CA ASN A 135 -0.35 -8.91 -3.31
C ASN A 135 0.81 -9.45 -4.12
N VAL A 136 1.75 -10.09 -3.44
CA VAL A 136 2.93 -10.74 -4.02
C VAL A 136 2.86 -12.25 -3.81
N ARG A 137 3.78 -12.99 -4.44
CA ARG A 137 3.92 -14.42 -4.22
C ARG A 137 5.31 -14.74 -3.67
N PRO A 138 5.43 -15.61 -2.65
CA PRO A 138 6.71 -15.97 -2.07
C PRO A 138 7.74 -16.50 -3.10
N ASN A 139 7.28 -17.18 -4.15
CA ASN A 139 8.14 -17.86 -5.13
C ASN A 139 8.21 -17.18 -6.50
N VAL A 140 7.70 -15.95 -6.63
CA VAL A 140 7.69 -15.19 -7.89
C VAL A 140 8.25 -13.80 -7.60
N SER A 141 9.12 -13.28 -8.49
CA SER A 141 9.65 -11.94 -8.29
C SER A 141 8.51 -10.91 -8.29
N SER A 142 8.60 -9.86 -7.48
CA SER A 142 7.57 -8.80 -7.43
C SER A 142 7.41 -8.05 -8.76
N GLY A 143 8.42 -8.10 -9.64
CA GLY A 143 8.34 -7.59 -11.01
C GLY A 143 7.56 -8.52 -11.95
N ASP A 144 7.45 -9.80 -11.61
CA ASP A 144 6.80 -10.85 -12.41
C ASP A 144 5.40 -11.23 -11.90
N PHE A 145 4.98 -10.76 -10.71
CA PHE A 145 3.61 -10.91 -10.18
C PHE A 145 3.30 -9.86 -9.10
N ALA A 146 2.39 -8.94 -9.42
CA ALA A 146 1.92 -7.89 -8.52
C ALA A 146 0.43 -7.61 -8.78
N GLU A 147 -0.43 -7.94 -7.82
CA GLU A 147 -1.86 -7.67 -7.92
C GLU A 147 -2.27 -6.57 -6.95
N TRP A 148 -2.85 -5.50 -7.46
CA TRP A 148 -3.21 -4.36 -6.64
C TRP A 148 -4.46 -4.67 -5.81
N CYS A 149 -4.30 -4.55 -4.50
CA CYS A 149 -5.37 -4.63 -3.52
C CYS A 149 -5.75 -3.21 -3.11
N GLU A 150 -7.01 -2.86 -3.33
CA GLU A 150 -7.58 -1.57 -3.00
C GLU A 150 -8.22 -1.61 -1.61
N PHE A 151 -8.05 -0.53 -0.85
CA PHE A 151 -8.63 -0.36 0.48
C PHE A 151 -9.36 0.98 0.53
N THR A 152 -10.59 0.94 1.02
CA THR A 152 -11.43 2.11 1.21
C THR A 152 -12.17 1.99 2.56
N PRO A 153 -12.87 3.04 3.02
CA PRO A 153 -13.67 2.93 4.23
C PRO A 153 -14.81 1.90 4.14
N TYR A 154 -15.25 1.53 2.92
CA TYR A 154 -16.39 0.63 2.70
C TYR A 154 -16.00 -0.77 2.24
N GLU A 155 -15.00 -0.88 1.36
CA GLU A 155 -14.60 -2.15 0.76
C GLU A 155 -13.08 -2.31 0.64
N VAL A 156 -12.65 -3.57 0.70
CA VAL A 156 -11.28 -4.02 0.40
C VAL A 156 -11.35 -5.10 -0.66
N GLY A 157 -10.50 -5.03 -1.70
CA GLY A 157 -10.61 -6.00 -2.78
C GLY A 157 -9.61 -5.90 -3.92
N PHE A 158 -9.75 -6.83 -4.85
CA PHE A 158 -8.96 -6.90 -6.07
C PHE A 158 -9.84 -6.60 -7.28
N ARG A 159 -9.58 -5.45 -7.94
CA ARG A 159 -10.25 -5.07 -9.19
C ARG A 159 -10.05 -6.13 -10.29
N LYS A 160 -8.86 -6.74 -10.38
CA LYS A 160 -8.54 -7.83 -11.33
C LYS A 160 -9.57 -8.96 -11.32
N TYR A 161 -10.10 -9.29 -10.14
CA TYR A 161 -11.06 -10.39 -9.97
C TYR A 161 -12.50 -9.90 -9.78
N GLY A 162 -12.73 -8.58 -9.70
CA GLY A 162 -14.02 -8.01 -9.32
C GLY A 162 -14.49 -8.47 -7.93
N ALA A 163 -13.55 -8.81 -7.04
CA ALA A 163 -13.84 -9.43 -5.75
C ALA A 163 -13.51 -8.45 -4.61
N PHE A 164 -14.55 -8.08 -3.86
CA PHE A 164 -14.48 -7.13 -2.75
C PHE A 164 -15.24 -7.68 -1.54
N VAL A 165 -14.73 -7.36 -0.35
CA VAL A 165 -15.41 -7.58 0.93
C VAL A 165 -15.58 -6.26 1.65
N ARG A 166 -16.51 -6.22 2.61
CA ARG A 166 -16.63 -5.07 3.50
C ARG A 166 -15.34 -4.89 4.30
N THR A 167 -14.95 -3.65 4.54
CA THR A 167 -13.73 -3.32 5.28
C THR A 167 -13.70 -3.96 6.68
N GLU A 168 -14.84 -4.05 7.35
CA GLU A 168 -14.98 -4.65 8.68
C GLU A 168 -14.83 -6.18 8.69
N ASP A 169 -14.89 -6.82 7.51
CA ASP A 169 -14.71 -8.26 7.35
C ASP A 169 -13.32 -8.59 6.75
N PHE A 170 -12.48 -7.59 6.47
CA PHE A 170 -11.10 -7.83 6.05
C PHE A 170 -10.32 -8.61 7.12
N ASP A 171 -9.45 -9.52 6.68
CA ASP A 171 -8.68 -10.44 7.55
C ASP A 171 -9.57 -11.46 8.31
N SER A 172 -10.82 -11.64 7.89
CA SER A 172 -11.68 -12.76 8.29
C SER A 172 -11.52 -13.97 7.35
N GLU A 173 -11.96 -15.15 7.78
CA GLU A 173 -11.87 -16.37 6.97
C GLU A 173 -13.08 -16.51 6.05
N PHE A 174 -12.83 -16.73 4.76
CA PHE A 174 -13.87 -16.98 3.77
C PHE A 174 -13.62 -18.29 3.03
N PHE A 175 -14.71 -18.88 2.54
CA PHE A 175 -14.65 -20.00 1.60
C PHE A 175 -15.79 -19.89 0.61
N MET A 176 -15.47 -19.98 -0.69
CA MET A 176 -16.45 -19.86 -1.78
C MET A 176 -17.33 -18.60 -1.67
N GLY A 177 -16.73 -17.47 -1.28
CA GLY A 177 -17.43 -16.18 -1.12
C GLY A 177 -18.34 -16.08 0.11
N ARG A 178 -18.28 -17.04 1.04
CA ARG A 178 -19.03 -17.00 2.31
C ARG A 178 -18.07 -16.78 3.48
N LEU A 179 -18.45 -15.88 4.39
CA LEU A 179 -17.74 -15.67 5.66
C LEU A 179 -17.90 -16.92 6.55
N ILE A 180 -16.78 -17.60 6.82
CA ILE A 180 -16.73 -18.81 7.64
C ILE A 180 -16.51 -18.45 9.10
N GLN A 181 -15.48 -17.65 9.36
CA GLN A 181 -15.13 -17.18 10.69
C GLN A 181 -14.83 -15.69 10.64
N LYS A 182 -15.60 -14.92 11.41
CA LYS A 182 -15.39 -13.48 11.54
C LYS A 182 -14.30 -13.20 12.56
N HIS A 183 -13.26 -12.49 12.13
CA HIS A 183 -12.24 -11.90 12.99
C HIS A 183 -12.56 -10.42 13.24
N PRO A 184 -12.12 -9.83 14.37
CA PRO A 184 -12.24 -8.39 14.59
C PRO A 184 -11.47 -7.60 13.54
N GLU A 185 -12.05 -6.51 13.02
CA GLU A 185 -11.35 -5.62 12.09
C GLU A 185 -10.03 -5.12 12.72
N PRO A 186 -8.91 -5.23 11.98
CA PRO A 186 -7.62 -4.79 12.48
C PRO A 186 -7.59 -3.28 12.71
N ARG A 187 -6.87 -2.85 13.74
CA ARG A 187 -6.54 -1.44 13.97
C ARG A 187 -5.82 -0.88 12.75
N ILE A 188 -6.06 0.40 12.44
CA ILE A 188 -5.53 1.07 11.25
C ILE A 188 -3.99 1.06 11.22
N CYS A 189 -3.33 0.96 12.37
CA CYS A 189 -1.88 0.84 12.46
C CYS A 189 -1.32 -0.41 11.76
N PHE A 190 -2.05 -1.52 11.77
CA PHE A 190 -1.63 -2.73 11.06
C PHE A 190 -1.72 -2.55 9.54
N LEU A 191 -2.74 -1.83 9.07
CA LEU A 191 -2.85 -1.42 7.66
C LEU A 191 -1.77 -0.40 7.29
N GLN A 192 -1.47 0.57 8.14
CA GLN A 192 -0.35 1.51 7.94
C GLN A 192 1.00 0.79 7.87
N GLY A 193 1.18 -0.26 8.68
CA GLY A 193 2.34 -1.16 8.64
C GLY A 193 2.44 -1.92 7.33
N MET A 194 1.31 -2.46 6.85
CA MET A 194 1.20 -3.14 5.55
C MET A 194 1.50 -2.22 4.38
N TRP A 195 0.80 -1.08 4.29
CA TRP A 195 0.97 -0.09 3.23
C TRP A 195 2.37 0.53 3.22
N GLY A 196 3.05 0.59 4.36
CA GLY A 196 4.41 1.13 4.53
C GLY A 196 5.48 0.06 4.79
N SER A 197 5.24 -1.19 4.41
CA SER A 197 6.10 -2.34 4.74
C SER A 197 7.45 -2.34 4.03
N ALA A 198 7.65 -1.51 2.98
CA ALA A 198 8.97 -1.34 2.35
C ALA A 198 10.04 -0.88 3.35
N PHE A 199 9.65 -0.10 4.35
CA PHE A 199 10.56 0.40 5.38
C PHE A 199 10.83 -0.61 6.51
N ALA A 200 10.01 -1.65 6.64
CA ALA A 200 10.23 -2.69 7.65
C ALA A 200 11.60 -3.36 7.44
N ALA A 201 12.02 -3.58 6.18
CA ALA A 201 13.33 -4.17 5.87
C ALA A 201 14.54 -3.33 6.33
N SER A 202 14.33 -2.05 6.65
CA SER A 202 15.38 -1.12 7.08
C SER A 202 15.32 -0.78 8.57
N LEU A 203 14.62 -1.57 9.38
CA LEU A 203 14.41 -1.28 10.80
C LEU A 203 15.72 -1.11 11.58
N ASP A 204 16.75 -1.86 11.22
CA ASP A 204 18.10 -1.74 11.76
C ASP A 204 18.71 -0.37 11.49
N ASP A 205 18.65 0.08 10.24
CA ASP A 205 19.13 1.40 9.81
C ASP A 205 18.31 2.54 10.42
N ILE A 206 16.99 2.34 10.58
CA ILE A 206 16.10 3.28 11.24
C ILE A 206 16.49 3.42 12.70
N CYS A 207 16.66 2.31 13.42
CA CYS A 207 17.05 2.30 14.83
C CYS A 207 18.41 2.99 15.06
N LEU A 208 19.41 2.67 14.23
CA LEU A 208 20.72 3.32 14.20
C LEU A 208 20.62 4.85 14.05
N LYS A 209 19.84 5.32 13.08
CA LYS A 209 19.67 6.76 12.80
C LYS A 209 18.84 7.48 13.85
N VAL A 210 17.88 6.80 14.45
CA VAL A 210 16.90 7.38 15.38
C VAL A 210 17.42 7.44 16.82
N VAL A 211 18.09 6.40 17.29
CA VAL A 211 18.51 6.27 18.70
C VAL A 211 19.97 6.70 18.89
N GLY A 212 20.77 6.83 17.82
CA GLY A 212 22.20 7.21 17.87
C GLY A 212 23.11 6.14 18.50
N ILE A 213 22.50 5.15 19.15
CA ILE A 213 23.05 3.85 19.49
C ILE A 213 22.57 2.94 18.37
N GLY A 214 23.48 2.20 17.72
CA GLY A 214 23.02 1.08 16.89
C GLY A 214 22.20 0.08 17.70
N LEU A 215 21.82 -1.02 17.08
CA LEU A 215 21.17 -2.16 17.75
C LEU A 215 21.99 -2.78 18.90
N ARG A 216 22.96 -2.09 19.52
CA ARG A 216 23.75 -2.57 20.66
C ARG A 216 22.86 -2.94 21.86
N PHE A 217 21.74 -2.26 22.08
CA PHE A 217 20.75 -2.70 23.08
C PHE A 217 19.91 -3.91 22.61
N LEU A 218 19.88 -4.14 21.30
CA LEU A 218 19.33 -5.33 20.65
C LEU A 218 20.40 -6.36 20.32
N ASP A 219 21.61 -6.29 20.91
CA ASP A 219 22.69 -7.28 20.69
C ASP A 219 22.23 -8.74 20.94
N PRO A 220 21.35 -9.05 21.92
CA PRO A 220 20.75 -10.39 22.05
C PRO A 220 19.80 -10.79 20.90
N PHE A 221 19.42 -9.84 20.04
CA PHE A 221 18.43 -9.96 18.98
C PHE A 221 19.00 -9.63 17.59
N LYS A 222 20.29 -9.25 17.48
CA LYS A 222 20.94 -8.99 16.18
C LYS A 222 20.91 -10.20 15.27
N ASP A 223 21.14 -11.39 15.82
CA ASP A 223 21.04 -12.64 15.05
C ASP A 223 19.60 -12.92 14.62
N VAL A 224 18.61 -12.47 15.41
CA VAL A 224 17.18 -12.63 15.12
C VAL A 224 16.73 -11.65 14.03
N ILE A 225 17.13 -10.39 14.10
CA ILE A 225 16.81 -9.39 13.07
C ILE A 225 17.58 -9.69 11.79
N LYS A 226 18.82 -10.15 11.89
CA LYS A 226 19.59 -10.66 10.76
C LYS A 226 18.97 -11.92 10.17
N VAL A 227 18.37 -12.81 10.96
CA VAL A 227 17.59 -13.95 10.45
C VAL A 227 16.32 -13.47 9.73
N ILE A 228 15.66 -12.39 10.16
CA ILE A 228 14.50 -11.82 9.45
C ILE A 228 14.92 -11.13 8.15
N ASP A 229 16.02 -10.38 8.15
CA ASP A 229 16.62 -9.76 6.97
C ASP A 229 17.13 -10.84 6.00
N ASP A 230 17.77 -11.91 6.51
CA ASP A 230 18.21 -13.08 5.74
C ASP A 230 17.02 -13.92 5.25
N CYS A 231 15.95 -14.11 6.02
CA CYS A 231 14.71 -14.78 5.55
C CYS A 231 14.01 -14.01 4.43
N ARG A 232 14.31 -12.71 4.27
CA ARG A 232 13.82 -11.88 3.16
C ARG A 232 14.85 -11.73 2.02
N ARG A 233 16.15 -11.73 2.30
CA ARG A 233 17.25 -11.67 1.31
C ARG A 233 17.56 -13.02 0.66
N PHE A 234 17.37 -14.11 1.37
CA PHE A 234 17.38 -15.45 0.81
C PHE A 234 15.98 -15.77 0.30
N HIS A 235 15.91 -16.14 -0.97
CA HIS A 235 14.70 -16.65 -1.61
C HIS A 235 13.93 -17.61 -0.68
N PHE A 236 12.62 -17.35 -0.60
CA PHE A 236 11.64 -18.02 0.23
C PHE A 236 11.78 -19.55 0.15
N ARG A 237 11.97 -20.18 1.32
CA ARG A 237 11.99 -21.62 1.62
C ARG A 237 12.70 -22.56 0.62
N ASP A 238 13.88 -23.03 1.01
CA ASP A 238 14.33 -24.40 0.70
C ASP A 238 13.73 -25.37 1.75
N PRO A 239 12.94 -26.40 1.35
CA PRO A 239 12.38 -27.40 2.25
C PRO A 239 13.41 -28.23 3.04
N THR A 240 14.71 -28.13 2.71
CA THR A 240 15.77 -28.98 3.26
C THR A 240 16.58 -28.35 4.41
N ARG A 241 16.33 -27.09 4.78
CA ARG A 241 17.11 -26.43 5.85
C ARG A 241 16.69 -26.89 7.26
N LEU A 242 17.61 -27.61 7.92
CA LEU A 242 17.49 -28.06 9.31
C LEU A 242 17.39 -26.88 10.30
N LYS A 243 16.52 -27.04 11.31
CA LYS A 243 16.33 -26.12 12.45
C LYS A 243 17.62 -25.99 13.27
N THR A 244 18.32 -24.85 13.17
CA THR A 244 19.46 -24.56 14.05
C THR A 244 18.97 -23.96 15.37
N ARG A 245 19.29 -24.62 16.49
CA ARG A 245 19.01 -24.15 17.85
C ARG A 245 20.06 -23.11 18.26
N LEU A 246 19.63 -21.88 18.55
CA LEU A 246 20.41 -20.94 19.35
C LEU A 246 19.84 -20.96 20.78
N ILE A 247 20.63 -21.44 21.75
CA ILE A 247 20.29 -21.42 23.17
C ILE A 247 21.23 -20.42 23.84
N VAL A 248 20.68 -19.31 24.34
CA VAL A 248 21.36 -18.39 25.24
C VAL A 248 20.44 -18.13 26.44
N PRO A 249 20.90 -18.25 27.69
CA PRO A 249 20.05 -18.09 28.86
C PRO A 249 19.80 -16.61 29.19
N GLY A 250 18.53 -16.22 29.41
CA GLY A 250 18.17 -14.88 29.89
C GLY A 250 16.66 -14.73 30.14
N GLY A 251 16.28 -13.76 30.98
CA GLY A 251 15.02 -13.68 31.75
C GLY A 251 13.66 -13.62 31.01
N PRO A 252 12.55 -13.34 31.72
CA PRO A 252 11.18 -13.58 31.25
C PRO A 252 10.79 -12.87 29.95
N LEU A 253 11.29 -11.64 29.75
CA LEU A 253 11.13 -10.93 28.49
C LEU A 253 11.79 -11.71 27.35
N LEU A 254 13.09 -12.02 27.48
CA LEU A 254 13.86 -12.74 26.46
C LEU A 254 13.20 -14.08 26.09
N GLN A 255 12.54 -14.76 27.04
CA GLN A 255 11.78 -15.97 26.75
C GLN A 255 10.56 -15.71 25.83
N ILE A 256 9.73 -14.70 26.12
CA ILE A 256 8.60 -14.30 25.25
C ILE A 256 9.11 -13.91 23.86
N PHE A 257 10.19 -13.11 23.80
CA PHE A 257 10.84 -12.73 22.55
C PHE A 257 11.37 -13.93 21.77
N GLN A 258 12.11 -14.80 22.44
CA GLN A 258 12.66 -16.00 21.83
C GLN A 258 11.56 -16.90 21.32
N ASP A 259 10.47 -17.09 22.07
CA ASP A 259 9.39 -17.97 21.66
C ASP A 259 8.66 -17.39 20.44
N PHE A 260 8.38 -16.08 20.40
CA PHE A 260 7.84 -15.39 19.23
C PHE A 260 8.71 -15.56 17.98
N PHE A 261 10.03 -15.37 18.08
CA PHE A 261 10.94 -15.50 16.93
C PHE A 261 11.37 -16.95 16.62
N LYS A 262 11.29 -17.87 17.58
CA LYS A 262 11.47 -19.33 17.35
C LYS A 262 10.31 -19.91 16.57
N SER A 263 9.13 -19.30 16.63
CA SER A 263 7.90 -19.82 16.03
C SER A 263 7.21 -18.84 15.07
N ARG A 264 7.79 -18.59 13.90
CA ARG A 264 7.05 -18.04 12.72
C ARG A 264 6.98 -16.51 12.68
N VAL A 265 8.03 -15.87 12.20
CA VAL A 265 7.86 -14.58 11.53
C VAL A 265 7.76 -14.87 10.04
N THR A 266 6.53 -15.05 9.55
CA THR A 266 6.21 -15.12 8.12
C THR A 266 6.11 -13.69 7.56
N CYS A 267 6.18 -13.56 6.24
CA CYS A 267 5.82 -12.29 5.60
C CYS A 267 4.30 -12.14 5.70
N GLY A 268 3.82 -10.97 6.18
CA GLY A 268 2.41 -10.67 6.48
C GLY A 268 1.40 -11.51 5.72
N GLU A 269 0.90 -12.56 6.39
CA GLU A 269 -0.13 -13.43 5.85
C GLU A 269 -1.48 -12.88 6.29
N THR A 270 -2.34 -12.59 5.32
CA THR A 270 -3.73 -12.18 5.55
C THR A 270 -4.63 -13.26 4.98
N PHE A 271 -5.73 -13.59 5.66
CA PHE A 271 -6.67 -14.57 5.13
C PHE A 271 -7.21 -14.12 3.76
N ASN A 272 -7.20 -15.04 2.79
CA ASN A 272 -7.67 -14.75 1.46
C ASN A 272 -9.19 -14.80 1.37
N PHE A 273 -9.84 -13.64 1.29
CA PHE A 273 -11.30 -13.58 1.14
C PHE A 273 -11.82 -14.17 -0.20
N MET A 274 -10.94 -14.39 -1.18
CA MET A 274 -11.28 -15.04 -2.45
C MET A 274 -11.10 -16.57 -2.40
N HIS A 275 -10.70 -17.13 -1.25
CA HIS A 275 -10.36 -18.54 -1.14
C HIS A 275 -11.51 -19.45 -1.57
N GLY A 276 -11.21 -20.38 -2.49
CA GLY A 276 -12.17 -21.33 -3.04
C GLY A 276 -13.09 -20.78 -4.13
N LEU A 277 -12.94 -19.51 -4.54
CA LEU A 277 -13.64 -19.00 -5.72
C LEU A 277 -13.03 -19.59 -7.00
N TYR A 278 -13.89 -19.95 -7.96
CA TYR A 278 -13.45 -20.42 -9.27
C TYR A 278 -13.48 -19.31 -10.31
N LEU A 279 -12.48 -19.32 -11.19
CA LEU A 279 -12.48 -18.45 -12.35
C LEU A 279 -13.45 -18.96 -13.40
N HIS A 280 -14.15 -18.02 -14.05
CA HIS A 280 -15.01 -18.34 -15.17
C HIS A 280 -14.19 -18.95 -16.33
N LYS A 281 -14.76 -19.89 -17.08
CA LYS A 281 -14.06 -20.58 -18.20
C LYS A 281 -13.45 -19.62 -19.24
N ASP A 282 -14.07 -18.46 -19.42
CA ASP A 282 -13.67 -17.42 -20.37
C ASP A 282 -12.99 -16.22 -19.68
N TYR A 283 -12.46 -16.37 -18.45
CA TYR A 283 -11.87 -15.25 -17.69
C TYR A 283 -10.79 -14.49 -18.47
N VAL A 284 -10.02 -15.20 -19.31
CA VAL A 284 -8.99 -14.62 -20.19
C VAL A 284 -9.53 -13.71 -21.30
N LYS A 285 -10.85 -13.69 -21.53
CA LYS A 285 -11.54 -12.81 -22.49
C LYS A 285 -12.26 -11.64 -21.81
N ILE A 286 -12.34 -11.65 -20.47
CA ILE A 286 -12.99 -10.60 -19.70
C ILE A 286 -12.08 -9.38 -19.72
N LYS A 287 -12.59 -8.24 -20.22
CA LYS A 287 -11.80 -7.02 -20.43
C LYS A 287 -11.15 -6.56 -19.13
N GLU A 288 -11.92 -6.57 -18.05
CA GLU A 288 -11.50 -6.15 -16.72
C GLU A 288 -10.34 -7.02 -16.21
N PHE A 289 -10.41 -8.35 -16.39
CA PHE A 289 -9.31 -9.25 -16.02
C PHE A 289 -8.07 -9.02 -16.89
N VAL A 290 -8.26 -8.83 -18.20
CA VAL A 290 -7.19 -8.68 -19.19
C VAL A 290 -6.43 -7.37 -19.01
N VAL A 291 -7.09 -6.28 -18.60
CA VAL A 291 -6.44 -5.01 -18.24
C VAL A 291 -5.39 -5.24 -17.14
N TRP A 292 -5.67 -6.14 -16.20
CA TRP A 292 -4.74 -6.48 -15.12
C TRP A 292 -3.82 -7.66 -15.41
N ARG A 293 -3.75 -8.11 -16.68
CA ARG A 293 -2.92 -9.23 -17.10
C ARG A 293 -1.47 -8.79 -17.23
N GLY A 294 -0.68 -9.07 -16.21
CA GLY A 294 0.72 -8.65 -16.15
C GLY A 294 1.72 -9.75 -16.53
N THR A 295 1.29 -11.02 -16.52
CA THR A 295 2.24 -12.13 -16.32
C THR A 295 1.85 -13.40 -17.09
N HIS A 296 2.82 -14.28 -17.35
CA HIS A 296 2.56 -15.62 -17.90
C HIS A 296 1.68 -16.47 -16.95
N LEU A 297 1.69 -16.17 -15.64
CA LEU A 297 0.91 -16.89 -14.63
C LEU A 297 -0.60 -16.65 -14.80
N ASP A 298 -1.01 -15.52 -15.38
CA ASP A 298 -2.41 -15.20 -15.64
C ASP A 298 -3.07 -16.10 -16.70
N ALA A 299 -2.28 -16.91 -17.41
CA ALA A 299 -2.77 -17.95 -18.31
C ALA A 299 -3.21 -19.23 -17.58
N PHE A 300 -2.85 -19.40 -16.29
CA PHE A 300 -3.09 -20.61 -15.52
C PHE A 300 -4.05 -20.32 -14.36
N PRO A 301 -5.35 -20.68 -14.46
CA PRO A 301 -6.34 -20.33 -13.44
C PRO A 301 -6.07 -20.96 -12.08
N ASN A 302 -5.44 -22.14 -12.06
CA ASN A 302 -5.01 -22.85 -10.85
C ASN A 302 -3.80 -22.19 -10.16
N GLN A 303 -3.18 -21.21 -10.81
CA GLN A 303 -2.06 -20.43 -10.28
C GLN A 303 -2.49 -18.97 -10.09
N LEU A 304 -3.75 -18.70 -9.76
CA LEU A 304 -4.22 -17.35 -9.45
C LEU A 304 -4.67 -17.25 -8.00
N SER A 305 -4.72 -16.02 -7.48
CA SER A 305 -4.92 -15.76 -6.06
C SER A 305 -6.17 -16.40 -5.45
N PRO A 306 -7.31 -16.57 -6.14
CA PRO A 306 -8.45 -17.33 -5.60
C PRO A 306 -8.14 -18.78 -5.17
N MET A 307 -7.04 -19.36 -5.65
CA MET A 307 -6.62 -20.74 -5.33
C MET A 307 -5.70 -20.81 -4.10
N GLU A 308 -5.22 -19.67 -3.60
CA GLU A 308 -4.35 -19.61 -2.41
C GLU A 308 -5.20 -19.50 -1.14
N GLU A 309 -4.68 -19.98 -0.01
CA GLU A 309 -5.33 -19.82 1.31
C GLU A 309 -5.08 -18.42 1.90
N ASN A 310 -3.90 -17.86 1.65
CA ASN A 310 -3.45 -16.59 2.22
C ASN A 310 -3.03 -15.60 1.12
N LEU A 311 -3.14 -14.31 1.45
CA LEU A 311 -2.63 -13.19 0.68
C LEU A 311 -1.35 -12.68 1.34
N TYR A 312 -0.41 -12.22 0.53
CA TYR A 312 0.85 -11.63 0.96
C TYR A 312 0.87 -10.17 0.54
N LEU A 313 0.31 -9.31 1.39
CA LEU A 313 0.12 -7.90 1.06
C LEU A 313 1.30 -7.05 1.53
N VAL A 314 1.89 -6.31 0.59
CA VAL A 314 3.06 -5.46 0.82
C VAL A 314 2.86 -4.05 0.27
N ASP A 315 3.79 -3.16 0.58
CA ASP A 315 3.81 -1.76 0.15
C ASP A 315 3.74 -1.66 -1.39
N GLY A 316 2.85 -0.81 -1.90
CA GLY A 316 2.73 -0.55 -3.34
C GLY A 316 4.03 -0.07 -3.99
N GLY A 317 4.93 0.55 -3.22
CA GLY A 317 6.27 0.95 -3.67
C GLY A 317 7.16 -0.20 -4.13
N PHE A 318 6.85 -1.46 -3.80
CA PHE A 318 7.53 -2.63 -4.37
C PHE A 318 7.17 -2.90 -5.84
N SER A 319 6.03 -2.38 -6.30
CA SER A 319 5.60 -2.46 -7.71
C SER A 319 5.88 -1.13 -8.39
N ILE A 320 4.96 -0.17 -8.29
CA ILE A 320 5.12 1.19 -8.83
C ILE A 320 4.87 2.16 -7.69
N ASN A 321 5.74 3.15 -7.56
CA ASN A 321 5.62 4.17 -6.53
C ASN A 321 4.51 5.22 -6.84
N SER A 322 3.35 4.77 -7.35
CA SER A 322 2.16 5.59 -7.58
C SER A 322 0.85 4.80 -7.44
N PRO A 323 -0.22 5.39 -6.87
CA PRO A 323 -1.56 4.80 -6.82
C PRO A 323 -2.36 4.90 -8.14
N PHE A 324 -1.76 5.28 -9.26
CA PHE A 324 -2.42 5.37 -10.57
C PHE A 324 -3.29 4.15 -10.93
N PRO A 325 -2.84 2.89 -10.69
CA PRO A 325 -3.65 1.72 -10.91
C PRO A 325 -5.06 1.76 -10.30
N LEU A 326 -5.20 2.44 -9.16
CA LEU A 326 -6.49 2.58 -8.49
C LEU A 326 -7.28 3.74 -9.10
N VAL A 327 -6.67 4.89 -9.37
CA VAL A 327 -7.41 6.06 -9.85
C VAL A 327 -7.97 5.88 -11.27
N LEU A 328 -7.26 5.13 -12.12
CA LEU A 328 -7.56 5.02 -13.56
C LEU A 328 -8.68 4.04 -13.91
N GLN A 329 -9.37 3.51 -12.91
CA GLN A 329 -10.49 2.60 -13.15
C GLN A 329 -11.59 3.31 -13.96
N PRO A 330 -12.12 2.69 -15.04
CA PRO A 330 -13.19 3.29 -15.85
C PRO A 330 -14.43 3.63 -15.03
N GLU A 331 -14.72 2.88 -13.99
CA GLU A 331 -15.87 3.11 -13.11
C GLU A 331 -15.75 4.39 -12.28
N ARG A 332 -14.54 4.96 -12.16
CA ARG A 332 -14.29 6.22 -11.44
C ARG A 332 -14.40 7.46 -12.31
N ASP A 333 -14.40 7.30 -13.63
CA ASP A 333 -14.59 8.37 -14.63
C ASP A 333 -13.78 9.65 -14.31
N VAL A 334 -12.49 9.50 -14.03
CA VAL A 334 -11.63 10.61 -13.59
C VAL A 334 -11.13 11.41 -14.79
N ASP A 335 -11.52 12.69 -14.85
CA ASP A 335 -11.10 13.63 -15.91
C ASP A 335 -9.72 14.25 -15.68
N VAL A 336 -9.42 14.62 -14.43
CA VAL A 336 -8.21 15.39 -14.06
C VAL A 336 -7.52 14.73 -12.87
N ILE A 337 -6.22 14.47 -13.03
CA ILE A 337 -5.40 13.89 -11.96
C ILE A 337 -4.31 14.88 -11.55
N LEU A 338 -4.36 15.32 -10.29
CA LEU A 338 -3.28 16.05 -9.66
C LEU A 338 -2.30 15.06 -9.03
N SER A 339 -1.22 14.73 -9.75
CA SER A 339 -0.22 13.76 -9.31
C SER A 339 0.92 14.44 -8.55
N PHE A 340 1.10 14.06 -7.29
CA PHE A 340 2.20 14.55 -6.45
C PHE A 340 3.29 13.48 -6.31
N ASN A 341 4.49 13.76 -6.83
CA ASN A 341 5.65 12.87 -6.71
C ASN A 341 6.57 13.32 -5.58
N PHE A 342 6.88 12.39 -4.66
CA PHE A 342 7.75 12.62 -3.50
C PHE A 342 9.07 11.82 -3.55
N SER A 343 9.44 11.32 -4.73
CA SER A 343 10.72 10.64 -4.98
C SER A 343 11.90 11.62 -4.93
N TRP A 344 13.08 11.14 -4.51
CA TRP A 344 14.25 11.99 -4.22
C TRP A 344 15.01 12.44 -5.49
N GLU A 345 15.28 11.53 -6.42
CA GLU A 345 16.19 11.77 -7.57
C GLU A 345 15.55 11.51 -8.94
N ALA A 346 14.28 11.09 -8.97
CA ALA A 346 13.61 10.67 -10.20
C ALA A 346 12.16 11.20 -10.28
N PRO A 347 11.98 12.49 -10.62
CA PRO A 347 10.64 13.09 -10.72
C PRO A 347 9.78 12.46 -11.83
N PHE A 348 10.42 11.79 -12.80
CA PHE A 348 9.75 11.22 -13.97
C PHE A 348 9.77 9.69 -14.06
N GLU A 349 10.62 8.97 -13.34
CA GLU A 349 10.62 7.49 -13.43
C GLU A 349 9.31 6.87 -12.95
N VAL A 350 8.73 7.41 -11.87
CA VAL A 350 7.41 6.98 -11.36
C VAL A 350 6.32 7.21 -12.40
N ARG A 351 6.40 8.33 -13.11
CA ARG A 351 5.48 8.71 -14.18
C ARG A 351 5.65 7.78 -15.37
N ASP A 352 6.88 7.56 -15.83
CA ASP A 352 7.19 6.73 -16.99
C ASP A 352 6.84 5.26 -16.73
N ALA A 353 7.03 4.76 -15.50
CA ALA A 353 6.57 3.44 -15.09
C ALA A 353 5.04 3.32 -15.10
N ALA A 354 4.32 4.34 -14.63
CA ALA A 354 2.85 4.36 -14.66
C ALA A 354 2.32 4.42 -16.11
N LEU A 355 2.93 5.24 -16.97
CA LEU A 355 2.63 5.30 -18.40
C LEU A 355 2.87 3.95 -19.09
N LEU A 356 3.98 3.29 -18.80
CA LEU A 356 4.29 1.96 -19.34
C LEU A 356 3.30 0.89 -18.87
N GLN A 357 2.79 1.01 -17.64
CA GLN A 357 1.77 0.08 -17.14
C GLN A 357 0.41 0.32 -17.81
N GLU A 358 0.05 1.57 -18.08
CA GLU A 358 -1.15 1.95 -18.84
C GLU A 358 -1.07 1.54 -20.32
N ASP A 359 0.09 1.70 -20.95
CA ASP A 359 0.32 1.23 -22.31
C ASP A 359 0.16 -0.31 -22.39
N LYS A 360 0.69 -1.04 -21.40
CA LYS A 360 0.49 -2.49 -21.26
C LYS A 360 -0.96 -2.89 -20.98
N ARG A 361 -1.76 -2.02 -20.36
CA ARG A 361 -3.21 -2.23 -20.10
C ARG A 361 -4.06 -2.06 -21.36
N GLY A 362 -3.53 -1.43 -22.41
CA GLY A 362 -4.24 -1.20 -23.66
C GLY A 362 -5.40 -0.20 -23.55
N ASP A 363 -5.43 0.61 -22.49
CA ASP A 363 -6.56 1.52 -22.19
C ASP A 363 -6.39 2.90 -22.84
N GLY A 364 -5.20 3.27 -23.33
CA GLY A 364 -4.96 4.52 -24.09
C GLY A 364 -5.28 5.82 -23.34
N ARG A 365 -5.73 5.75 -22.08
CA ARG A 365 -6.22 6.89 -21.30
C ARG A 365 -5.10 7.77 -20.75
N ILE A 366 -3.87 7.24 -20.67
CA ILE A 366 -2.66 8.04 -20.44
C ILE A 366 -1.67 7.84 -21.58
N CYS A 367 -1.92 8.40 -22.77
CA CYS A 367 -0.97 8.27 -23.89
C CYS A 367 -0.63 9.61 -24.58
N GLU A 368 0.67 9.71 -24.87
CA GLU A 368 1.48 10.76 -25.51
C GLU A 368 1.83 12.01 -24.68
N ALA A 369 2.78 11.86 -23.75
CA ALA A 369 3.62 12.97 -23.31
C ALA A 369 5.11 12.60 -23.13
N THR A 370 5.54 11.46 -23.66
CA THR A 370 6.91 10.96 -23.52
C THR A 370 7.92 11.75 -24.36
N GLN A 371 7.48 12.48 -25.40
CA GLN A 371 8.40 13.19 -26.30
C GLN A 371 8.75 14.63 -25.88
N LEU A 372 8.00 15.28 -24.99
CA LEU A 372 8.19 16.72 -24.69
C LEU A 372 8.96 17.02 -23.38
N ALA A 373 9.16 16.03 -22.50
CA ALA A 373 9.86 16.26 -21.23
C ALA A 373 11.37 15.98 -21.27
N LEU A 374 11.87 15.21 -22.24
CA LEU A 374 13.31 14.89 -22.36
C LEU A 374 14.16 16.11 -22.80
N THR A 375 13.54 17.17 -23.33
CA THR A 375 14.25 18.37 -23.78
C THR A 375 14.33 19.48 -22.72
N SER A 376 13.65 19.33 -21.57
CA SER A 376 13.64 20.32 -20.49
C SER A 376 14.34 19.76 -19.24
N GLN A 377 15.68 19.86 -19.19
CA GLN A 377 16.49 19.65 -17.98
C GLN A 377 16.25 20.70 -16.87
N ARG A 378 15.21 21.54 -16.96
CA ARG A 378 14.81 22.45 -15.88
C ARG A 378 13.71 21.80 -15.05
N SER A 379 13.95 21.71 -13.74
CA SER A 379 12.96 21.29 -12.74
C SER A 379 11.87 22.35 -12.65
N ASN A 380 10.82 22.23 -13.47
CA ASN A 380 9.62 23.03 -13.28
C ASN A 380 8.82 22.46 -12.10
N PRO A 381 8.15 23.31 -11.30
CA PRO A 381 7.37 22.85 -10.15
C PRO A 381 6.11 22.06 -10.54
N CYS A 382 5.67 22.14 -11.81
CA CYS A 382 4.51 21.44 -12.33
C CYS A 382 4.69 21.12 -13.82
N HIS A 383 4.14 19.99 -14.26
CA HIS A 383 4.10 19.56 -15.65
C HIS A 383 2.67 19.14 -16.00
N MET A 384 2.14 19.63 -17.12
CA MET A 384 0.83 19.24 -17.62
C MET A 384 0.98 18.11 -18.64
N MET A 385 0.09 17.12 -18.54
CA MET A 385 -0.06 16.04 -19.52
C MET A 385 -1.51 15.99 -19.91
N SER A 386 -1.78 16.03 -21.22
CA SER A 386 -3.12 15.99 -21.78
C SER A 386 -3.14 14.97 -22.91
N CYS A 387 -4.08 14.04 -22.86
CA CYS A 387 -4.36 13.15 -23.98
C CYS A 387 -5.19 13.92 -25.01
N SER A 388 -4.62 14.25 -26.17
CA SER A 388 -5.40 14.70 -27.32
C SER A 388 -5.87 13.48 -28.10
N ALA A 389 -7.19 13.27 -28.16
CA ALA A 389 -7.76 12.24 -29.03
C ALA A 389 -7.32 12.47 -30.48
N ILE A 390 -6.69 11.47 -31.10
CA ILE A 390 -6.51 11.42 -32.54
C ILE A 390 -7.93 11.38 -33.13
N LYS A 391 -8.38 12.48 -33.75
CA LYS A 391 -9.55 12.43 -34.63
C LYS A 391 -9.22 11.41 -35.71
N PRO A 392 -10.11 10.43 -36.01
CA PRO A 392 -9.90 9.61 -37.20
C PRO A 392 -9.83 10.56 -38.39
N GLU A 393 -8.74 10.50 -39.15
CA GLU A 393 -8.69 11.07 -40.49
C GLU A 393 -9.86 10.46 -41.24
N VAL A 394 -10.89 11.26 -41.48
CA VAL A 394 -11.88 10.95 -42.50
C VAL A 394 -11.09 10.96 -43.79
N GLU A 395 -10.92 9.79 -44.40
CA GLU A 395 -10.48 9.67 -45.79
C GLU A 395 -11.38 10.57 -46.64
N GLU A 396 -10.86 11.74 -47.04
CA GLU A 396 -11.40 12.46 -48.19
C GLU A 396 -11.05 11.64 -49.43
N GLU A 397 -11.86 10.61 -49.69
CA GLU A 397 -11.96 10.03 -51.02
C GLU A 397 -12.29 11.16 -52.01
N GLY A 398 -11.42 11.29 -53.00
CA GLY A 398 -11.42 12.36 -53.98
C GLY A 398 -12.79 12.63 -54.60
N ARG A 399 -13.24 13.88 -54.46
CA ARG A 399 -14.23 14.50 -55.33
C ARG A 399 -13.68 15.76 -55.97
N GLU A 400 -12.71 15.57 -56.86
CA GLU A 400 -12.42 16.54 -57.93
C GLU A 400 -12.47 15.83 -59.28
N SER A 401 -13.57 16.02 -60.01
CA SER A 401 -13.59 16.41 -61.44
C SER A 401 -14.94 16.08 -62.08
N ALA A 402 -15.78 17.11 -62.27
CA ALA A 402 -16.70 17.20 -63.41
C ALA A 402 -17.43 18.56 -63.40
N TYR A 403 -16.70 19.67 -63.58
CA TYR A 403 -17.26 20.88 -64.18
C TYR A 403 -16.15 21.61 -64.95
N ARG A 404 -15.97 21.23 -66.21
CA ARG A 404 -15.36 22.06 -67.28
C ARG A 404 -15.67 21.46 -68.66
N LYS A 405 -16.88 21.73 -69.16
CA LYS A 405 -17.15 22.40 -70.44
C LYS A 405 -18.65 22.49 -70.66
#